data_AF-A0A6C0KD58-F1
#
_entry.id   AF-A0A6C0KD58-F1
#
_cell.length_a   1.000
_cell.length_b   1.000
_cell.length_c   1.000
_cell.angle_alpha   90.00
_cell.angle_beta   90.00
_cell.angle_gamma   90.00
#
_symmetry.space_group_name_H-M   'P 1'
#
loop_
_entity.id
_entity.type
_entity.pdbx_description
1 polymer ?
#
loop_
_entity_poly.entity_id
_entity_poly.type
_entity_poly.pdbx_seq_one_letter_code
_entity_poly.pdbx_strand_id
1 'polypeptide(L)'
;MSAVCKAYTCKGTKCTKAAAEEYCTVHINSMKMVGPMRFHQNQERYIARRDIVDAGNNYCNDRSPESWTSMLVANAILEGTHNRHAVERRMGPHTLADQKSYERLASKLRRRKELREGLRERENFMYHLRGDGRDEELNVRFERAHYIRMAETGEMTARGALNAFMAWRRAEAARRDVWEDEHGEREYEQFGPPIPRAVDGDHWLAEPPRERTLAEIAADNQNIHTTEVVKKFKDMVELIRKIDVPEDYRWNMTKVSKTMPEVIADCELTPKAAWQFSSKYCAADTIYDMEEGIFGKLMDSVWQHVKASPESADLKKIVKEELEMNIGMCAQGNITRVANILVGILDGLNPPEESRIEKIARAIADLRPTLVGKTQVEIRLAAMKVLVPLRMTAEEMKPWVEAIAELVE
;
A
#
# COMPACT_ATOMS: atom_id res chain seq x y z
N MET A 1 -25.87 0.68 42.13
CA MET A 1 -24.46 0.37 42.49
C MET A 1 -23.57 1.36 41.76
N SER A 2 -22.77 2.18 42.44
CA SER A 2 -21.81 3.05 41.73
C SER A 2 -20.68 2.17 41.17
N ALA A 3 -20.72 1.91 39.85
CA ALA A 3 -19.76 1.06 39.12
C ALA A 3 -18.34 1.69 39.04
N VAL A 4 -18.12 2.81 39.73
CA VAL A 4 -17.17 3.84 39.32
C VAL A 4 -15.75 3.53 39.79
N CYS A 5 -15.57 2.97 40.99
CA CYS A 5 -14.24 2.55 41.45
C CYS A 5 -13.81 1.21 40.82
N LYS A 6 -14.75 0.29 40.57
CA LYS A 6 -14.45 -1.06 40.02
C LYS A 6 -13.92 -1.03 38.59
N ALA A 7 -14.27 -0.03 37.78
CA ALA A 7 -13.76 0.07 36.42
C ALA A 7 -12.23 0.33 36.42
N TYR A 8 -11.75 1.20 37.30
CA TYR A 8 -10.34 1.60 37.35
C TYR A 8 -9.39 0.60 38.04
N THR A 9 -9.91 -0.47 38.65
CA THR A 9 -9.10 -1.48 39.37
C THR A 9 -8.53 -2.61 38.52
N CYS A 10 -8.70 -2.59 37.20
CA CYS A 10 -8.19 -3.67 36.34
C CYS A 10 -7.13 -3.11 35.38
N LYS A 11 -5.86 -3.19 35.78
CA LYS A 11 -4.62 -2.83 35.05
C LYS A 11 -4.45 -1.33 34.71
N GLY A 12 -3.95 -0.55 35.68
CA GLY A 12 -3.26 0.72 35.35
C GLY A 12 -3.32 1.83 36.40
N THR A 13 -4.23 1.78 37.37
CA THR A 13 -4.25 2.78 38.46
C THR A 13 -3.99 2.12 39.80
N LYS A 14 -3.14 2.73 40.64
CA LYS A 14 -2.82 2.30 42.02
C LYS A 14 -4.00 2.46 43.00
N CYS A 15 -5.24 2.44 42.49
CA CYS A 15 -6.44 2.58 43.31
C CYS A 15 -6.80 1.22 43.90
N THR A 16 -6.69 1.07 45.23
CA THR A 16 -6.93 -0.20 45.94
C THR A 16 -8.19 -0.18 46.83
N LYS A 17 -8.95 0.92 46.88
CA LYS A 17 -10.13 1.04 47.76
C LYS A 17 -11.38 0.39 47.15
N ALA A 18 -11.97 -0.54 47.89
CA ALA A 18 -13.30 -1.07 47.63
C ALA A 18 -14.38 -0.02 47.97
N ALA A 19 -15.51 -0.14 47.27
CA ALA A 19 -16.66 0.76 47.23
C ALA A 19 -17.01 1.46 48.55
N ALA A 20 -16.71 2.75 48.61
CA ALA A 20 -17.52 3.72 49.33
C ALA A 20 -18.09 4.71 48.29
N GLU A 21 -19.21 5.37 48.61
CA GLU A 21 -19.89 6.32 47.72
C GLU A 21 -19.03 7.52 47.32
N GLU A 22 -17.87 7.67 47.96
CA GLU A 22 -16.89 8.71 47.72
C GLU A 22 -15.74 8.23 46.81
N TYR A 23 -15.37 9.08 45.85
CA TYR A 23 -14.19 8.88 45.02
C TYR A 23 -12.92 8.71 45.89
N CYS A 24 -12.03 7.78 45.52
CA CYS A 24 -10.73 7.70 46.19
C CYS A 24 -9.93 8.99 45.98
N THR A 25 -8.94 9.25 46.84
CA THR A 25 -8.09 10.45 46.77
C THR A 25 -7.41 10.63 45.41
N VAL A 26 -7.05 9.54 44.73
CA VAL A 26 -6.47 9.56 43.37
C VAL A 26 -7.49 10.06 42.35
N HIS A 27 -8.74 9.58 42.40
CA HIS A 27 -9.80 10.03 41.51
C HIS A 27 -10.24 11.46 41.80
N ILE A 28 -10.30 11.86 43.07
CA ILE A 28 -10.56 13.26 43.45
C ILE A 28 -9.45 14.17 42.89
N ASN A 29 -8.19 13.78 43.04
CA ASN A 29 -7.07 14.56 42.51
C ASN A 29 -7.08 14.62 40.98
N SER A 30 -7.38 13.51 40.30
CA SER A 30 -7.56 13.50 38.85
C SER A 30 -8.71 14.41 38.43
N MET A 31 -9.86 14.36 39.12
CA MET A 31 -11.02 15.19 38.87
C MET A 31 -10.71 16.68 39.10
N LYS A 32 -9.93 17.01 40.14
CA LYS A 32 -9.42 18.36 40.38
C LYS A 32 -8.48 18.85 39.28
N MET A 33 -7.61 17.97 38.76
CA MET A 33 -6.66 18.35 37.69
C MET A 33 -7.31 18.55 36.33
N VAL A 34 -8.22 17.66 35.92
CA VAL A 34 -8.81 17.72 34.56
C VAL A 34 -10.17 18.42 34.51
N GLY A 35 -10.79 18.66 35.67
CA GLY A 35 -12.13 19.20 35.81
C GLY A 35 -13.23 18.12 35.77
N PRO A 36 -14.39 18.34 36.41
CA PRO A 36 -15.43 17.33 36.61
C PRO A 36 -16.03 16.81 35.30
N MET A 37 -16.24 17.68 34.31
CA MET A 37 -16.79 17.31 33.00
C MET A 37 -15.83 16.39 32.22
N ARG A 38 -14.54 16.77 32.10
CA ARG A 38 -13.55 15.95 31.39
C ARG A 38 -13.27 14.65 32.13
N PHE A 39 -13.31 14.68 33.46
CA PHE A 39 -13.18 13.48 34.27
C PHE A 39 -14.31 12.48 34.00
N HIS A 40 -15.55 12.96 33.97
CA HIS A 40 -16.71 12.14 33.61
C HIS A 40 -16.62 11.58 32.17
N GLN A 41 -16.26 12.40 31.18
CA GLN A 41 -16.06 11.95 29.81
C GLN A 41 -14.95 10.88 29.69
N ASN A 42 -13.89 10.99 30.47
CA ASN A 42 -12.83 9.99 30.49
C ASN A 42 -13.31 8.67 31.12
N GLN A 43 -14.18 8.73 32.13
CA GLN A 43 -14.79 7.53 32.71
C GLN A 43 -15.68 6.79 31.71
N GLU A 44 -16.57 7.50 31.02
CA GLU A 44 -17.47 6.87 30.05
C GLU A 44 -16.70 6.19 28.91
N ARG A 45 -15.63 6.83 28.40
CA ARG A 45 -14.76 6.22 27.38
C ARG A 45 -14.05 4.99 27.89
N TYR A 46 -13.60 5.01 29.14
CA TYR A 46 -12.91 3.88 29.74
C TYR A 46 -13.85 2.69 29.89
N ILE A 47 -15.07 2.92 30.39
CA ILE A 47 -16.10 1.87 30.51
C ILE A 47 -16.39 1.25 29.13
N ALA A 48 -16.67 2.08 28.13
CA ALA A 48 -16.95 1.60 26.77
C ALA A 48 -15.78 0.79 26.17
N ARG A 49 -14.53 1.20 26.42
CA ARG A 49 -13.34 0.44 25.98
C ARG A 49 -13.23 -0.91 26.69
N ARG A 50 -13.53 -0.97 27.99
CA ARG A 50 -13.52 -2.22 28.74
C ARG A 50 -14.59 -3.17 28.20
N ASP A 51 -15.79 -2.67 27.91
CA ASP A 51 -16.88 -3.48 27.38
C ASP A 51 -16.52 -4.06 25.99
N ILE A 52 -15.74 -3.35 25.16
CA ILE A 52 -15.17 -3.89 23.91
C ILE A 52 -14.18 -5.01 24.19
N VAL A 53 -13.28 -4.84 25.15
CA VAL A 53 -12.29 -5.87 25.51
C VAL A 53 -12.98 -7.11 26.05
N ASP A 54 -13.98 -6.94 26.92
CA ASP A 54 -14.76 -8.04 27.49
C ASP A 54 -15.55 -8.76 26.38
N ALA A 55 -16.18 -8.03 25.47
CA ALA A 55 -16.87 -8.62 24.31
C ALA A 55 -15.91 -9.33 23.35
N GLY A 56 -14.72 -8.77 23.11
CA GLY A 56 -13.67 -9.39 22.29
C GLY A 56 -13.15 -10.69 22.91
N ASN A 57 -12.91 -10.70 24.22
CA ASN A 57 -12.52 -11.90 24.95
C ASN A 57 -13.61 -12.99 24.86
N ASN A 58 -14.88 -12.61 25.01
CA ASN A 58 -16.00 -13.55 24.86
C ASN A 58 -16.04 -14.14 23.45
N TYR A 59 -15.88 -13.33 22.40
CA TYR A 59 -15.81 -13.81 21.02
C TYR A 59 -14.62 -14.72 20.76
N CYS A 60 -13.44 -14.40 21.30
CA CYS A 60 -12.28 -15.28 21.18
C CYS A 60 -12.51 -16.66 21.82
N ASN A 61 -13.29 -16.71 22.91
CA ASN A 61 -13.57 -17.93 23.65
C ASN A 61 -14.63 -18.81 22.98
N ASP A 62 -15.74 -18.24 22.51
CA ASP A 62 -16.90 -19.02 22.04
C ASP A 62 -17.09 -19.02 20.51
N ARG A 63 -16.48 -18.04 19.80
CA ARG A 63 -16.65 -17.77 18.36
C ARG A 63 -18.11 -17.74 17.89
N SER A 64 -19.03 -17.34 18.76
CA SER A 64 -20.45 -17.32 18.46
C SER A 64 -20.85 -16.06 17.64
N PRO A 65 -21.88 -16.15 16.79
CA PRO A 65 -22.47 -14.96 16.15
C PRO A 65 -22.96 -13.91 17.17
N GLU A 66 -23.42 -14.36 18.34
CA GLU A 66 -23.91 -13.51 19.43
C GLU A 66 -22.79 -12.69 20.09
N SER A 67 -21.64 -13.30 20.35
CA SER A 67 -20.47 -12.61 20.91
C SER A 67 -19.82 -11.67 19.90
N TRP A 68 -19.80 -12.04 18.61
CA TRP A 68 -19.42 -11.14 17.52
C TRP A 68 -20.32 -9.90 17.45
N THR A 69 -21.64 -10.10 17.51
CA THR A 69 -22.62 -9.02 17.51
C THR A 69 -22.44 -8.11 18.73
N SER A 70 -22.18 -8.71 19.90
CA SER A 70 -21.89 -7.96 21.13
C SER A 70 -20.64 -7.08 21.00
N MET A 71 -19.59 -7.58 20.34
CA MET A 71 -18.37 -6.81 20.05
C MET A 71 -18.64 -5.64 19.10
N LEU A 72 -19.44 -5.83 18.05
CA LEU A 72 -19.83 -4.77 17.13
C LEU A 72 -20.66 -3.68 17.84
N VAL A 73 -21.62 -4.08 18.69
CA VAL A 73 -22.43 -3.16 19.49
C VAL A 73 -21.56 -2.35 20.45
N ALA A 74 -20.61 -2.99 21.14
CA ALA A 74 -19.70 -2.31 22.06
C ALA A 74 -18.82 -1.26 21.32
N ASN A 75 -18.34 -1.58 20.11
CA ASN A 75 -17.61 -0.63 19.27
C ASN A 75 -18.49 0.57 18.86
N ALA A 76 -19.72 0.33 18.41
CA ALA A 76 -20.66 1.38 18.07
C ALA A 76 -20.97 2.31 19.26
N ILE A 77 -21.07 1.77 20.48
CA ILE A 77 -21.26 2.54 21.72
C ILE A 77 -20.05 3.45 22.00
N LEU A 78 -18.81 2.96 21.81
CA LEU A 78 -17.62 3.79 21.99
C LEU A 78 -17.57 4.93 20.97
N GLU A 79 -17.87 4.66 19.70
CA GLU A 79 -17.95 5.69 18.66
C GLU A 79 -19.03 6.74 18.96
N GLY A 80 -20.22 6.29 19.38
CA GLY A 80 -21.29 7.18 19.83
C GLY A 80 -20.86 8.08 20.99
N THR A 81 -20.13 7.51 21.96
CA THR A 81 -19.57 8.24 23.12
C THR A 81 -18.52 9.26 22.68
N HIS A 82 -17.62 8.89 21.77
CA HIS A 82 -16.63 9.82 21.19
C HIS A 82 -17.29 11.00 20.47
N ASN A 83 -18.32 10.72 19.67
CA ASN A 83 -19.07 11.73 18.94
C ASN A 83 -19.81 12.67 19.90
N ARG A 84 -20.48 12.14 20.93
CA ARG A 84 -21.14 12.94 21.97
C ARG A 84 -20.16 13.89 22.66
N HIS A 85 -19.00 13.40 23.10
CA HIS A 85 -17.98 14.24 23.75
C HIS A 85 -17.34 15.25 22.79
N ALA A 86 -17.28 14.95 21.50
CA ALA A 86 -16.82 15.89 20.50
C ALA A 86 -17.82 17.03 20.29
N VAL A 87 -19.12 16.74 20.32
CA VAL A 87 -20.20 17.73 20.26
C VAL A 87 -20.19 18.61 21.52
N GLU A 88 -20.15 18.01 22.70
CA GLU A 88 -20.09 18.74 23.98
C GLU A 88 -18.87 19.67 24.08
N ARG A 89 -17.70 19.27 23.55
CA ARG A 89 -16.51 20.14 23.51
C ARG A 89 -16.61 21.30 22.53
N ARG A 90 -17.39 21.14 21.45
CA ARG A 90 -17.64 22.22 20.48
C ARG A 90 -18.68 23.21 21.00
N MET A 91 -19.56 22.78 21.89
CA MET A 91 -20.58 23.61 22.53
C MET A 91 -20.05 24.11 23.88
N GLY A 92 -19.29 25.21 23.86
CA GLY A 92 -18.89 25.92 25.10
C GLY A 92 -20.10 26.32 25.97
N PRO A 93 -19.90 26.88 27.16
CA PRO A 93 -20.92 27.03 28.21
C PRO A 93 -22.07 28.03 27.91
N HIS A 94 -22.23 28.49 26.67
CA HIS A 94 -23.28 29.44 26.30
C HIS A 94 -24.58 28.73 25.92
N THR A 95 -25.45 28.63 26.94
CA THR A 95 -26.93 28.63 26.93
C THR A 95 -27.67 27.80 25.87
N LEU A 96 -28.42 26.81 26.37
CA LEU A 96 -29.42 25.93 25.73
C LEU A 96 -30.36 26.55 24.66
N ALA A 97 -30.50 27.88 24.63
CA ALA A 97 -31.24 28.59 23.58
C ALA A 97 -30.59 28.44 22.19
N ASP A 98 -29.27 28.27 22.13
CA ASP A 98 -28.52 28.09 20.88
C ASP A 98 -28.56 26.65 20.36
N GLN A 99 -28.83 25.66 21.22
CA GLN A 99 -28.79 24.25 20.85
C GLN A 99 -29.81 23.90 19.75
N LYS A 100 -31.04 24.39 19.85
CA LYS A 100 -32.08 24.17 18.82
C LYS A 100 -31.79 24.92 17.51
N SER A 101 -31.01 26.00 17.55
CA SER A 101 -30.58 26.75 16.37
C SER A 101 -29.41 26.05 15.67
N TYR A 102 -28.44 25.56 16.45
CA TYR A 102 -27.32 24.77 15.95
C TYR A 102 -27.74 23.41 15.41
N GLU A 103 -28.65 22.68 16.07
CA GLU A 103 -29.18 21.42 15.57
C GLU A 103 -29.92 21.60 14.24
N ARG A 104 -30.70 22.69 14.11
CA ARG A 104 -31.35 23.07 12.85
C ARG A 104 -30.32 23.43 11.77
N LEU A 105 -29.27 24.16 12.10
CA LEU A 105 -28.21 24.53 11.15
C LEU A 105 -27.38 23.31 10.72
N ALA A 106 -26.98 22.47 11.66
CA ALA A 106 -26.21 21.25 11.43
C ALA A 106 -27.02 20.20 10.67
N SER A 107 -28.33 20.07 10.92
CA SER A 107 -29.23 19.23 10.13
C SER A 107 -29.35 19.75 8.69
N LYS A 108 -29.52 21.06 8.50
CA LYS A 108 -29.50 21.68 7.16
C LYS A 108 -28.18 21.48 6.43
N LEU A 109 -27.04 21.61 7.13
CA LEU A 109 -25.71 21.42 6.55
C LEU A 109 -25.44 19.96 6.21
N ARG A 110 -25.83 19.01 7.07
CA ARG A 110 -25.76 17.56 6.79
C ARG A 110 -26.60 17.19 5.57
N ARG A 111 -27.87 17.61 5.54
CA ARG A 111 -28.75 17.38 4.38
C ARG A 111 -28.20 17.99 3.09
N ARG A 112 -27.60 19.18 3.15
CA ARG A 112 -26.92 19.80 2.00
C ARG A 112 -25.66 19.05 1.58
N LYS A 113 -24.89 18.51 2.53
CA LYS A 113 -23.71 17.69 2.25
C LYS A 113 -24.11 16.37 1.61
N GLU A 114 -25.09 15.66 2.18
CA GLU A 114 -25.65 14.42 1.64
C GLU A 114 -26.23 14.61 0.24
N LEU A 115 -26.95 15.72 -0.01
CA LEU A 115 -27.42 16.08 -1.35
C LEU A 115 -26.27 16.32 -2.33
N ARG A 116 -25.22 17.05 -1.91
CA ARG A 116 -24.03 17.29 -2.77
C ARG A 116 -23.24 16.01 -3.02
N GLU A 117 -23.16 15.13 -2.03
CA GLU A 117 -22.46 13.85 -2.11
C GLU A 117 -23.20 12.88 -3.02
N GLY A 118 -24.53 12.78 -2.89
CA GLY A 118 -25.37 12.01 -3.82
C GLY A 118 -25.38 12.57 -5.25
N LEU A 119 -25.30 13.89 -5.44
CA LEU A 119 -25.17 14.51 -6.76
C LEU A 119 -23.80 14.21 -7.39
N ARG A 120 -22.70 14.34 -6.64
CA ARG A 120 -21.36 13.97 -7.12
C ARG A 120 -21.25 12.49 -7.43
N GLU A 121 -21.84 11.63 -6.59
CA GLU A 121 -21.84 10.20 -6.79
C GLU A 121 -22.63 9.82 -8.06
N ARG A 122 -23.81 10.43 -8.27
CA ARG A 122 -24.57 10.30 -9.52
C ARG A 122 -23.76 10.76 -10.74
N GLU A 123 -23.13 11.93 -10.68
CA GLU A 123 -22.31 12.45 -11.79
C GLU A 123 -21.13 11.56 -12.10
N ASN A 124 -20.44 11.02 -11.08
CA ASN A 124 -19.32 10.12 -11.27
C ASN A 124 -19.74 8.80 -11.94
N PHE A 125 -20.84 8.19 -11.49
CA PHE A 125 -21.35 6.98 -12.13
C PHE A 125 -21.86 7.25 -13.55
N MET A 126 -22.51 8.38 -13.80
CA MET A 126 -22.92 8.78 -15.15
C MET A 126 -21.72 9.05 -16.05
N TYR A 127 -20.63 9.61 -15.54
CA TYR A 127 -19.38 9.81 -16.29
C TYR A 127 -18.81 8.46 -16.77
N HIS A 128 -18.70 7.47 -15.87
CA HIS A 128 -18.25 6.12 -16.23
C HIS A 128 -19.22 5.39 -17.15
N LEU A 129 -20.52 5.58 -16.96
CA LEU A 129 -21.56 4.97 -17.80
C LEU A 129 -21.64 5.61 -19.19
N ARG A 130 -21.27 6.89 -19.35
CA ARG A 130 -21.14 7.53 -20.66
C ARG A 130 -19.88 7.05 -21.40
N GLY A 131 -18.80 6.80 -20.67
CA GLY A 131 -17.52 6.42 -21.27
C GLY A 131 -17.02 7.48 -22.24
N ASP A 132 -15.98 7.18 -22.98
CA ASP A 132 -15.44 8.03 -24.04
C ASP A 132 -15.91 7.63 -25.44
N GLY A 133 -16.57 6.46 -25.58
CA GLY A 133 -17.26 5.99 -26.79
C GLY A 133 -16.35 5.70 -27.99
N ARG A 134 -15.05 5.93 -27.85
CA ARG A 134 -14.01 5.60 -28.82
C ARG A 134 -13.81 4.09 -28.74
N ASP A 135 -13.88 3.44 -29.90
CA ASP A 135 -13.63 1.99 -30.08
C ASP A 135 -14.68 1.00 -29.54
N GLU A 136 -15.92 1.46 -29.27
CA GLU A 136 -17.02 0.54 -28.92
C GLU A 136 -17.82 0.08 -30.14
N GLU A 137 -18.05 -1.24 -30.24
CA GLU A 137 -18.97 -1.85 -31.20
C GLU A 137 -20.39 -1.27 -31.09
N LEU A 138 -21.15 -1.27 -32.19
CA LEU A 138 -22.47 -0.65 -32.27
C LEU A 138 -23.46 -1.21 -31.24
N ASN A 139 -23.44 -2.52 -31.00
CA ASN A 139 -24.31 -3.18 -30.01
C ASN A 139 -24.01 -2.71 -28.58
N VAL A 140 -22.73 -2.53 -28.25
CA VAL A 140 -22.30 -2.01 -26.93
C VAL A 140 -22.79 -0.57 -26.73
N ARG A 141 -22.77 0.25 -27.79
CA ARG A 141 -23.28 1.63 -27.74
C ARG A 141 -24.80 1.69 -27.50
N PHE A 142 -25.57 0.81 -28.14
CA PHE A 142 -27.02 0.74 -27.94
C PHE A 142 -27.39 0.33 -26.51
N GLU A 143 -26.72 -0.69 -25.98
CA GLU A 143 -26.94 -1.14 -24.60
C GLU A 143 -26.51 -0.08 -23.58
N ARG A 144 -25.35 0.56 -23.81
CA ARG A 144 -24.93 1.69 -22.98
C ARG A 144 -25.97 2.81 -22.97
N ALA A 145 -26.50 3.18 -24.14
CA ALA A 145 -27.55 4.19 -24.26
C ALA A 145 -28.86 3.79 -23.54
N HIS A 146 -29.20 2.50 -23.54
CA HIS A 146 -30.34 1.96 -22.78
C HIS A 146 -30.17 2.21 -21.27
N TYR A 147 -29.02 1.85 -20.69
CA TYR A 147 -28.76 2.06 -19.24
C TYR A 147 -28.63 3.54 -18.88
N ILE A 148 -28.07 4.37 -19.76
CA ILE A 148 -28.07 5.85 -19.58
C ILE A 148 -29.51 6.35 -19.48
N ARG A 149 -30.38 5.94 -20.41
CA ARG A 149 -31.79 6.35 -20.39
C ARG A 149 -32.48 5.95 -19.09
N MET A 150 -32.30 4.72 -18.63
CA MET A 150 -32.89 4.24 -17.37
C MET A 150 -32.40 5.04 -16.15
N ALA A 151 -31.13 5.47 -16.15
CA ALA A 151 -30.59 6.32 -15.10
C ALA A 151 -31.10 7.77 -15.18
N GLU A 152 -31.37 8.28 -16.38
CA GLU A 152 -31.88 9.64 -16.61
C GLU A 152 -33.39 9.76 -16.33
N THR A 153 -34.18 8.73 -16.66
CA THR A 153 -35.62 8.66 -16.36
C THR A 153 -35.93 8.32 -14.90
N GLY A 154 -34.92 7.90 -14.13
CA GLY A 154 -35.07 7.52 -12.72
C GLY A 154 -35.62 6.11 -12.51
N GLU A 155 -35.75 5.32 -13.58
CA GLU A 155 -36.08 3.89 -13.50
C GLU A 155 -34.99 3.10 -12.76
N MET A 156 -33.74 3.59 -12.80
CA MET A 156 -32.61 3.01 -12.10
C MET A 156 -31.70 4.09 -11.50
N THR A 157 -31.00 3.77 -10.41
CA THR A 157 -29.92 4.64 -9.92
C THR A 157 -28.74 4.60 -10.89
N ALA A 158 -27.98 5.70 -11.03
CA ALA A 158 -26.80 5.74 -11.90
C ALA A 158 -25.77 4.63 -11.57
N ARG A 159 -25.62 4.30 -10.29
CA ARG A 159 -24.81 3.17 -9.81
C ARG A 159 -25.37 1.82 -10.28
N GLY A 160 -26.68 1.63 -10.14
CA GLY A 160 -27.36 0.42 -10.61
C GLY A 160 -27.20 0.24 -12.11
N ALA A 161 -27.38 1.31 -12.88
CA ALA A 161 -27.25 1.30 -14.33
C ALA A 161 -25.83 0.95 -14.79
N LEU A 162 -24.80 1.52 -14.13
CA LEU A 162 -23.41 1.15 -14.41
C LEU A 162 -23.12 -0.32 -14.08
N ASN A 163 -23.55 -0.80 -12.92
CA ASN A 163 -23.32 -2.18 -12.53
C ASN A 163 -24.01 -3.17 -13.47
N ALA A 164 -25.25 -2.88 -13.88
CA ALA A 164 -26.01 -3.70 -14.82
C ALA A 164 -25.36 -3.72 -16.21
N PHE A 165 -24.93 -2.56 -16.72
CA PHE A 165 -24.17 -2.48 -17.96
C PHE A 165 -22.87 -3.29 -17.91
N MET A 166 -22.11 -3.19 -16.83
CA MET A 166 -20.85 -3.94 -16.66
C MET A 166 -21.09 -5.45 -16.55
N ALA A 167 -22.18 -5.87 -15.90
CA ALA A 167 -22.58 -7.28 -15.84
C ALA A 167 -22.97 -7.81 -17.23
N TRP A 168 -23.75 -7.04 -18.00
CA TRP A 168 -24.07 -7.36 -19.39
C TRP A 168 -22.81 -7.50 -20.25
N ARG A 169 -21.87 -6.55 -20.15
CA ARG A 169 -20.57 -6.60 -20.86
C ARG A 169 -19.78 -7.87 -20.59
N ARG A 170 -19.74 -8.33 -19.33
CA ARG A 170 -19.05 -9.59 -18.97
C ARG A 170 -19.77 -10.80 -19.55
N ALA A 171 -21.10 -10.82 -19.51
CA ALA A 171 -21.88 -11.91 -20.08
C ALA A 171 -21.72 -11.98 -21.61
N GLU A 172 -21.65 -10.84 -22.28
CA GLU A 172 -21.46 -10.78 -23.73
C GLU A 172 -20.04 -11.21 -24.14
N ALA A 173 -19.02 -10.79 -23.40
CA ALA A 173 -17.65 -11.29 -23.59
C ALA A 173 -17.59 -12.82 -23.41
N ALA A 174 -18.22 -13.35 -22.36
CA ALA A 174 -18.26 -14.79 -22.12
C ALA A 174 -19.02 -15.56 -23.22
N ARG A 175 -20.09 -14.98 -23.80
CA ARG A 175 -20.79 -15.59 -24.96
C ARG A 175 -19.93 -15.57 -26.20
N ARG A 176 -19.22 -14.47 -26.46
CA ARG A 176 -18.31 -14.34 -27.59
C ARG A 176 -17.18 -15.35 -27.48
N ASP A 177 -16.60 -15.49 -26.30
CA ASP A 177 -15.59 -16.51 -26.00
C ASP A 177 -16.07 -17.94 -26.34
N VAL A 178 -17.29 -18.29 -25.89
CA VAL A 178 -17.90 -19.60 -26.19
C VAL A 178 -18.15 -19.77 -27.69
N TRP A 179 -18.63 -18.73 -28.37
CA TRP A 179 -18.90 -18.77 -29.80
C TRP A 179 -17.60 -18.90 -30.62
N GLU A 180 -16.54 -18.17 -30.27
CA GLU A 180 -15.22 -18.24 -30.90
C GLU A 180 -14.56 -19.61 -30.68
N ASP A 181 -14.74 -20.22 -29.49
CA ASP A 181 -14.32 -21.60 -29.20
C ASP A 181 -15.09 -22.62 -30.06
N GLU A 182 -16.41 -22.46 -30.21
CA GLU A 182 -17.25 -23.36 -31.01
C GLU A 182 -16.95 -23.29 -32.52
N HIS A 183 -16.58 -22.12 -33.03
CA HIS A 183 -16.31 -21.89 -34.46
C HIS A 183 -14.82 -22.00 -34.82
N GLY A 184 -13.95 -22.25 -33.85
CA GLY A 184 -12.51 -22.39 -34.06
C GLY A 184 -11.82 -21.10 -34.49
N GLU A 185 -12.44 -19.95 -34.29
CA GLU A 185 -11.93 -18.62 -34.68
C GLU A 185 -11.04 -18.00 -33.59
N ARG A 186 -10.90 -18.67 -32.45
CA ARG A 186 -10.05 -18.19 -31.37
C ARG A 186 -8.57 -18.41 -31.72
N GLU A 187 -7.86 -17.32 -31.98
CA GLU A 187 -6.40 -17.35 -32.14
C GLU A 187 -5.74 -17.64 -30.79
N TYR A 188 -5.40 -18.92 -30.56
CA TYR A 188 -4.70 -19.39 -29.36
C TYR A 188 -3.25 -18.91 -29.25
N GLU A 189 -2.73 -18.09 -30.18
CA GLU A 189 -1.33 -17.62 -30.16
C GLU A 189 -1.02 -16.63 -29.01
N GLN A 190 -2.04 -16.11 -28.32
CA GLN A 190 -1.87 -15.12 -27.24
C GLN A 190 -1.73 -15.74 -25.84
N PHE A 191 -2.15 -16.99 -25.68
CA PHE A 191 -1.85 -17.78 -24.50
C PHE A 191 -0.71 -18.71 -24.92
N GLY A 192 0.41 -18.72 -24.19
CA GLY A 192 1.57 -19.55 -24.51
C GLY A 192 1.23 -21.04 -24.73
N PRO A 193 2.22 -21.89 -25.07
CA PRO A 193 1.98 -23.27 -25.51
C PRO A 193 0.96 -23.97 -24.61
N PRO A 194 0.03 -24.75 -25.20
CA PRO A 194 -1.12 -25.29 -24.50
C PRO A 194 -0.68 -26.00 -23.22
N ILE A 195 -1.33 -25.64 -22.11
CA ILE A 195 -1.13 -26.33 -20.83
C ILE A 195 -1.34 -27.83 -21.12
N PRO A 196 -0.34 -28.70 -20.85
CA PRO A 196 -0.47 -30.12 -21.09
C PRO A 196 -1.77 -30.61 -20.46
N ARG A 197 -2.58 -31.35 -21.24
CA ARG A 197 -3.86 -31.92 -20.79
C ARG A 197 -3.69 -32.47 -19.38
N ALA A 198 -4.53 -31.98 -18.47
CA ALA A 198 -4.65 -32.50 -17.12
C ALA A 198 -4.82 -34.02 -17.19
N VAL A 199 -3.76 -34.73 -16.82
CA VAL A 199 -3.82 -36.16 -16.53
C VAL A 199 -4.34 -36.23 -15.10
N ASP A 200 -5.57 -36.72 -14.99
CA ASP A 200 -6.22 -37.37 -13.85
C ASP A 200 -5.64 -37.12 -12.44
N GLY A 201 -6.45 -36.49 -11.58
CA GLY A 201 -6.57 -36.82 -10.16
C GLY A 201 -5.50 -36.28 -9.19
N ASP A 202 -5.94 -35.42 -8.27
CA ASP A 202 -5.53 -35.37 -6.85
C ASP A 202 -4.04 -35.44 -6.47
N HIS A 203 -3.18 -34.68 -7.17
CA HIS A 203 -1.81 -34.41 -6.71
C HIS A 203 -1.50 -32.91 -6.64
N TRP A 204 -2.05 -32.22 -5.64
CA TRP A 204 -1.52 -30.94 -5.13
C TRP A 204 -0.25 -31.15 -4.26
N LEU A 205 0.67 -32.01 -4.72
CA LEU A 205 2.01 -32.01 -4.17
C LEU A 205 2.79 -30.93 -4.90
N ALA A 206 3.22 -29.94 -4.13
CA ALA A 206 4.09 -28.85 -4.54
C ALA A 206 5.15 -29.33 -5.53
N GLU A 207 5.02 -28.92 -6.79
CA GLU A 207 6.18 -28.89 -7.66
C GLU A 207 7.24 -28.03 -6.95
N PRO A 208 8.47 -28.54 -6.75
CA PRO A 208 9.52 -27.70 -6.20
C PRO A 208 9.64 -26.45 -7.10
N PRO A 209 9.90 -25.26 -6.52
CA PRO A 209 9.95 -24.03 -7.29
C PRO A 209 10.90 -24.23 -8.47
N ARG A 210 10.35 -24.15 -9.68
CA ARG A 210 11.11 -24.27 -10.91
C ARG A 210 12.14 -23.15 -10.92
N GLU A 211 13.43 -23.49 -11.00
CA GLU A 211 14.50 -22.52 -11.18
C GLU A 211 14.19 -21.73 -12.46
N ARG A 212 13.86 -20.44 -12.29
CA ARG A 212 13.57 -19.54 -13.41
C ARG A 212 14.88 -19.04 -13.98
N THR A 213 14.95 -18.99 -15.31
CA THR A 213 16.09 -18.36 -15.96
C THR A 213 16.08 -16.85 -15.66
N LEU A 214 17.26 -16.22 -15.60
CA LEU A 214 17.38 -14.79 -15.31
C LEU A 214 16.56 -13.91 -16.28
N ALA A 215 16.37 -14.37 -17.52
CA ALA A 215 15.56 -13.68 -18.52
C ALA A 215 14.05 -13.73 -18.23
N GLU A 216 13.57 -14.79 -17.57
CA GLU A 216 12.17 -14.93 -17.15
C GLU A 216 11.85 -14.06 -15.92
N ILE A 217 12.83 -13.88 -15.03
CA ILE A 217 12.70 -12.98 -13.86
C ILE A 217 12.70 -11.51 -14.29
N ALA A 218 13.55 -11.14 -15.25
CA ALA A 218 13.60 -9.77 -15.78
C ALA A 218 12.32 -9.37 -16.54
N ALA A 219 11.58 -10.34 -17.07
CA ALA A 219 10.32 -10.11 -17.78
C ALA A 219 9.08 -10.02 -16.88
N ASP A 220 9.24 -10.30 -15.58
CA ASP A 220 8.14 -10.34 -14.62
C ASP A 220 7.99 -8.98 -13.92
N ASN A 221 6.87 -8.30 -14.19
CA ASN A 221 6.53 -6.99 -13.59
C ASN A 221 6.22 -7.07 -12.08
N GLN A 222 6.24 -8.28 -11.50
CA GLN A 222 6.10 -8.57 -10.07
C GLN A 222 7.33 -9.31 -9.50
N ASN A 223 8.49 -9.20 -10.16
CA ASN A 223 9.72 -9.92 -9.79
C ASN A 223 10.26 -9.62 -8.38
N ILE A 224 9.75 -8.60 -7.68
CA ILE A 224 10.15 -8.29 -6.29
C ILE A 224 9.82 -9.40 -5.28
N HIS A 225 9.06 -10.43 -5.70
CA HIS A 225 8.68 -11.59 -4.91
C HIS A 225 9.34 -12.90 -5.37
N THR A 226 10.20 -12.90 -6.41
CA THR A 226 10.89 -14.14 -6.83
C THR A 226 12.01 -14.50 -5.86
N THR A 227 12.23 -15.81 -5.69
CA THR A 227 13.20 -16.36 -4.73
C THR A 227 14.62 -15.82 -4.93
N GLU A 228 15.02 -15.60 -6.17
CA GLU A 228 16.34 -15.12 -6.57
C GLU A 228 16.51 -13.64 -6.24
N VAL A 229 15.48 -12.81 -6.48
CA VAL A 229 15.49 -11.38 -6.13
C VAL A 229 15.46 -11.21 -4.61
N VAL A 230 14.66 -12.01 -3.91
CA VAL A 230 14.63 -12.02 -2.43
C VAL A 230 15.98 -12.45 -1.86
N LYS A 231 16.63 -13.47 -2.45
CA LYS A 231 17.96 -13.91 -2.02
C LYS A 231 19.01 -12.79 -2.17
N LYS A 232 19.10 -12.17 -3.36
CA LYS A 232 20.02 -11.04 -3.60
C LYS A 232 19.73 -9.87 -2.66
N PHE A 233 18.45 -9.59 -2.40
CA PHE A 233 18.05 -8.55 -1.47
C PHE A 233 18.52 -8.85 -0.05
N LYS A 234 18.38 -10.10 0.42
CA LYS A 234 18.90 -10.53 1.72
C LYS A 234 20.42 -10.37 1.81
N ASP A 235 21.16 -10.76 0.77
CA ASP A 235 22.61 -10.60 0.71
C ASP A 235 23.03 -9.11 0.81
N MET A 236 22.29 -8.21 0.14
CA MET A 236 22.49 -6.77 0.24
C MET A 236 22.20 -6.25 1.65
N VAL A 237 21.10 -6.68 2.27
CA VAL A 237 20.76 -6.32 3.65
C VAL A 237 21.86 -6.77 4.60
N GLU A 238 22.37 -8.00 4.48
CA GLU A 238 23.48 -8.49 5.30
C GLU A 238 24.75 -7.65 5.15
N LEU A 239 25.07 -7.19 3.94
CA LEU A 239 26.21 -6.32 3.70
C LEU A 239 26.03 -4.97 4.40
N ILE A 240 24.88 -4.32 4.23
CA ILE A 240 24.58 -3.02 4.84
C ILE A 240 24.59 -3.13 6.38
N ARG A 241 24.10 -4.24 6.92
CA ARG A 241 24.04 -4.49 8.38
C ARG A 241 25.41 -4.68 9.03
N LYS A 242 26.49 -4.83 8.27
CA LYS A 242 27.88 -4.83 8.79
C LYS A 242 28.37 -3.44 9.19
N ILE A 243 27.68 -2.37 8.77
CA ILE A 243 28.00 -1.00 9.19
C ILE A 243 27.74 -0.88 10.68
N ASP A 244 28.76 -0.43 11.43
CA ASP A 244 28.66 -0.30 12.88
C ASP A 244 27.67 0.81 13.27
N VAL A 245 26.78 0.49 14.21
CA VAL A 245 25.73 1.39 14.68
C VAL A 245 25.92 1.65 16.18
N PRO A 246 26.24 2.90 16.58
CA PRO A 246 26.38 3.26 17.99
C PRO A 246 25.08 3.04 18.76
N GLU A 247 25.18 2.80 20.07
CA GLU A 247 24.05 2.40 20.91
C GLU A 247 22.88 3.40 20.91
N ASP A 248 23.18 4.71 20.84
CA ASP A 248 22.17 5.76 20.76
C ASP A 248 21.37 5.78 19.44
N TYR A 249 21.93 5.19 18.39
CA TYR A 249 21.32 5.08 17.06
C TYR A 249 20.69 3.72 16.84
N ARG A 250 20.93 2.75 17.72
CA ARG A 250 20.45 1.39 17.55
C ARG A 250 18.95 1.30 17.80
N TRP A 251 18.23 0.81 16.80
CA TRP A 251 16.81 0.58 16.85
C TRP A 251 16.43 -0.38 17.99
N ASN A 252 15.36 -0.02 18.70
CA ASN A 252 14.79 -0.81 19.79
C ASN A 252 13.28 -0.52 19.88
N MET A 253 12.50 -1.53 20.28
CA MET A 253 11.06 -1.40 20.53
C MET A 253 10.72 -0.54 21.75
N THR A 254 11.66 -0.34 22.68
CA THR A 254 11.43 0.34 23.97
C THR A 254 11.87 1.80 23.97
N LYS A 255 12.83 2.17 23.11
CA LYS A 255 13.43 3.50 23.06
C LYS A 255 13.57 3.92 21.61
N VAL A 256 13.07 5.11 21.29
CA VAL A 256 13.24 5.72 19.97
C VAL A 256 14.72 6.11 19.81
N SER A 257 15.35 5.62 18.75
CA SER A 257 16.74 5.95 18.41
C SER A 257 16.89 7.40 17.95
N LYS A 258 18.13 7.90 17.91
CA LYS A 258 18.43 9.21 17.29
C LYS A 258 18.26 9.22 15.77
N THR A 259 18.30 8.06 15.11
CA THR A 259 18.18 7.95 13.64
C THR A 259 16.90 8.58 13.12
N MET A 260 15.75 8.20 13.69
CA MET A 260 14.44 8.65 13.19
C MET A 260 14.27 10.18 13.22
N PRO A 261 14.47 10.89 14.35
CA PRO A 261 14.32 12.35 14.37
C PRO A 261 15.38 13.06 13.53
N GLU A 262 16.61 12.55 13.47
CA GLU A 262 17.66 13.13 12.62
C GLU A 262 17.33 13.00 11.14
N VAL A 263 16.89 11.83 10.66
CA VAL A 263 16.49 11.64 9.25
C VAL A 263 15.36 12.60 8.88
N ILE A 264 14.35 12.75 9.74
CA ILE A 264 13.22 13.65 9.47
C ILE A 264 13.68 15.11 9.38
N ALA A 265 14.56 15.54 10.29
CA ALA A 265 15.04 16.91 10.35
C ALA A 265 16.06 17.22 9.25
N ASP A 266 17.10 16.39 9.11
CA ASP A 266 18.24 16.63 8.23
C ASP A 266 17.93 16.39 6.75
N CYS A 267 17.00 15.48 6.43
CA CYS A 267 16.54 15.28 5.06
C CYS A 267 15.31 16.15 4.71
N GLU A 268 14.79 16.93 5.68
CA GLU A 268 13.62 17.80 5.50
C GLU A 268 12.44 17.09 4.83
N LEU A 269 12.04 15.94 5.38
CA LEU A 269 10.97 15.13 4.80
C LEU A 269 9.62 15.87 4.82
N THR A 270 8.83 15.71 3.76
CA THR A 270 7.43 16.18 3.79
C THR A 270 6.63 15.53 4.93
N PRO A 271 5.59 16.19 5.49
CA PRO A 271 4.83 15.63 6.62
C PRO A 271 4.24 14.24 6.35
N LYS A 272 3.85 13.96 5.09
CA LYS A 272 3.32 12.67 4.68
C LYS A 272 4.39 11.59 4.66
N ALA A 273 5.57 11.89 4.11
CA ALA A 273 6.72 10.98 4.12
C ALA A 273 7.21 10.74 5.56
N ALA A 274 7.35 11.80 6.37
CA ALA A 274 7.76 11.70 7.77
C ALA A 274 6.83 10.80 8.59
N TRP A 275 5.50 10.94 8.40
CA TRP A 275 4.52 10.07 9.07
C TRP A 275 4.66 8.61 8.65
N GLN A 276 4.75 8.34 7.34
CA GLN A 276 4.86 6.96 6.85
C GLN A 276 6.20 6.33 7.27
N PHE A 277 7.30 7.07 7.13
CA PHE A 277 8.62 6.67 7.58
C PHE A 277 8.60 6.33 9.08
N SER A 278 8.07 7.22 9.93
CA SER A 278 7.97 6.97 11.38
C SER A 278 7.15 5.72 11.69
N SER A 279 6.04 5.51 10.96
CA SER A 279 5.19 4.33 11.11
C SER A 279 5.95 3.04 10.80
N LYS A 280 6.71 3.00 9.69
CA LYS A 280 7.50 1.83 9.30
C LYS A 280 8.75 1.63 10.16
N TYR A 281 9.39 2.72 10.57
CA TYR A 281 10.54 2.70 11.45
C TYR A 281 10.19 2.14 12.84
N CYS A 282 9.03 2.49 13.39
CA CYS A 282 8.61 2.01 14.71
C CYS A 282 7.90 0.64 14.69
N ALA A 283 7.66 0.05 13.51
CA ALA A 283 7.00 -1.23 13.39
C ALA A 283 7.95 -2.41 13.69
N ALA A 284 7.45 -3.42 14.39
CA ALA A 284 8.17 -4.68 14.63
C ALA A 284 8.05 -5.68 13.47
N ASP A 285 7.58 -5.22 12.30
CA ASP A 285 7.27 -6.08 11.16
C ASP A 285 8.50 -6.91 10.76
N THR A 286 8.29 -8.21 10.55
CA THR A 286 9.24 -9.09 9.87
C THR A 286 9.02 -8.95 8.37
N ILE A 287 10.07 -8.59 7.63
CA ILE A 287 10.01 -8.44 6.17
C ILE A 287 10.91 -9.51 5.54
N TYR A 288 10.40 -10.24 4.56
CA TYR A 288 11.08 -11.39 3.92
C TYR A 288 11.56 -12.48 4.90
N ASP A 289 10.83 -12.68 6.00
CA ASP A 289 11.18 -13.64 7.06
C ASP A 289 12.61 -13.44 7.62
N MET A 290 13.09 -12.20 7.66
CA MET A 290 14.42 -11.86 8.18
C MET A 290 14.39 -11.71 9.72
N GLU A 291 14.26 -10.48 10.22
CA GLU A 291 14.19 -10.20 11.65
C GLU A 291 13.11 -9.16 11.96
N GLU A 292 12.62 -9.15 13.20
CA GLU A 292 11.69 -8.14 13.68
C GLU A 292 12.34 -6.75 13.65
N GLY A 293 11.60 -5.76 13.15
CA GLY A 293 12.07 -4.39 13.05
C GLY A 293 13.20 -4.19 12.07
N ILE A 294 13.35 -5.10 11.08
CA ILE A 294 14.44 -5.05 10.10
C ILE A 294 14.49 -3.72 9.35
N PHE A 295 13.35 -3.08 9.10
CA PHE A 295 13.31 -1.76 8.46
C PHE A 295 14.08 -0.70 9.28
N GLY A 296 13.80 -0.59 10.59
CA GLY A 296 14.47 0.37 11.45
C GLY A 296 15.96 0.07 11.60
N LYS A 297 16.30 -1.20 11.78
CA LYS A 297 17.68 -1.69 11.88
C LYS A 297 18.51 -1.44 10.62
N LEU A 298 17.92 -1.62 9.44
CA LEU A 298 18.56 -1.31 8.16
C LEU A 298 18.75 0.20 8.02
N MET A 299 17.73 0.99 8.33
CA MET A 299 17.79 2.45 8.25
C MET A 299 18.87 3.04 9.17
N ASP A 300 19.10 2.46 10.35
CA ASP A 300 20.19 2.90 11.23
C ASP A 300 21.56 2.75 10.57
N SER A 301 21.82 1.57 9.98
CA SER A 301 23.05 1.28 9.26
C SER A 301 23.23 2.24 8.07
N VAL A 302 22.16 2.44 7.29
CA VAL A 302 22.17 3.40 6.18
C VAL A 302 22.48 4.81 6.67
N TRP A 303 21.83 5.27 7.73
CA TRP A 303 22.03 6.61 8.27
C TRP A 303 23.44 6.82 8.80
N GLN A 304 24.04 5.82 9.46
CA GLN A 304 25.44 5.92 9.88
C GLN A 304 26.39 6.07 8.69
N HIS A 305 26.14 5.35 7.60
CA HIS A 305 26.93 5.50 6.38
C HIS A 305 26.78 6.90 5.76
N VAL A 306 25.54 7.39 5.65
CA VAL A 306 25.24 8.73 5.14
C VAL A 306 25.95 9.81 5.97
N LYS A 307 25.99 9.66 7.30
CA LYS A 307 26.66 10.61 8.20
C LYS A 307 28.18 10.56 8.11
N ALA A 308 28.74 9.36 7.93
CA ALA A 308 30.19 9.18 7.83
C ALA A 308 30.76 9.58 6.46
N SER A 309 29.90 9.63 5.43
CA SER A 309 30.32 9.95 4.06
C SER A 309 30.71 11.43 3.89
N PRO A 310 31.82 11.72 3.17
CA PRO A 310 32.17 13.09 2.79
C PRO A 310 31.10 13.76 1.91
N GLU A 311 30.30 12.96 1.19
CA GLU A 311 29.23 13.41 0.29
C GLU A 311 27.84 13.39 0.97
N SER A 312 27.81 13.49 2.31
CA SER A 312 26.59 13.40 3.12
C SER A 312 25.45 14.31 2.65
N ALA A 313 25.75 15.48 2.08
CA ALA A 313 24.72 16.42 1.60
C ALA A 313 23.94 15.87 0.40
N ASP A 314 24.61 15.20 -0.54
CA ASP A 314 23.95 14.62 -1.72
C ASP A 314 23.26 13.30 -1.37
N LEU A 315 23.86 12.50 -0.49
CA LEU A 315 23.21 11.31 0.06
C LEU A 315 21.92 11.65 0.81
N LYS A 316 21.87 12.77 1.56
CA LYS A 316 20.63 13.22 2.22
C LYS A 316 19.51 13.55 1.23
N LYS A 317 19.85 14.05 0.03
CA LYS A 317 18.86 14.27 -1.04
C LYS A 317 18.32 12.94 -1.58
N ILE A 318 19.20 11.97 -1.82
CA ILE A 318 18.81 10.62 -2.26
C ILE A 318 17.91 9.94 -1.21
N VAL A 319 18.28 10.03 0.07
CA VAL A 319 17.45 9.53 1.19
C VAL A 319 16.06 10.18 1.17
N LYS A 320 15.99 11.51 0.99
CA LYS A 320 14.71 12.23 0.88
C LYS A 320 13.87 11.71 -0.29
N GLU A 321 14.44 11.65 -1.48
CA GLU A 321 13.75 11.21 -2.70
C GLU A 321 13.21 9.78 -2.56
N GLU A 322 14.03 8.85 -2.06
CA GLU A 322 13.62 7.46 -1.84
C GLU A 322 12.50 7.33 -0.78
N LEU A 323 12.60 8.08 0.33
CA LEU A 323 11.58 8.07 1.38
C LEU A 323 10.27 8.77 0.96
N GLU A 324 10.31 9.74 0.04
CA GLU A 324 9.10 10.37 -0.51
C GLU A 324 8.45 9.51 -1.59
N MET A 325 9.23 8.82 -2.42
CA MET A 325 8.71 7.84 -3.38
C MET A 325 8.11 6.61 -2.70
N ASN A 326 8.49 6.33 -1.46
CA ASN A 326 7.91 5.26 -0.67
C ASN A 326 6.42 5.45 -0.34
N ILE A 327 5.87 6.66 -0.48
CA ILE A 327 4.49 6.97 -0.06
C ILE A 327 3.47 6.03 -0.73
N GLY A 328 2.74 5.27 0.08
CA GLY A 328 1.72 4.32 -0.38
C GLY A 328 2.25 2.94 -0.81
N MET A 329 3.56 2.69 -0.73
CA MET A 329 4.14 1.37 -1.02
C MET A 329 3.98 0.39 0.15
N CYS A 330 4.01 -0.91 -0.16
CA CYS A 330 4.01 -2.00 0.84
C CYS A 330 5.33 -2.06 1.63
N ALA A 331 5.38 -2.84 2.71
CA ALA A 331 6.56 -2.95 3.58
C ALA A 331 7.81 -3.43 2.81
N GLN A 332 7.65 -4.39 1.90
CA GLN A 332 8.71 -4.89 1.02
C GLN A 332 9.24 -3.81 0.09
N GLY A 333 8.35 -3.05 -0.57
CA GLY A 333 8.76 -1.92 -1.40
C GLY A 333 9.53 -0.85 -0.62
N ASN A 334 9.10 -0.55 0.61
CA ASN A 334 9.77 0.42 1.46
C ASN A 334 11.20 0.00 1.81
N ILE A 335 11.41 -1.25 2.22
CA ILE A 335 12.74 -1.72 2.61
C ILE A 335 13.69 -1.82 1.41
N THR A 336 13.18 -2.20 0.23
CA THR A 336 14.00 -2.27 -1.00
C THR A 336 14.52 -0.90 -1.40
N ARG A 337 13.68 0.13 -1.36
CA ARG A 337 14.11 1.51 -1.64
C ARG A 337 15.15 2.02 -0.64
N VAL A 338 14.99 1.71 0.65
CA VAL A 338 16.00 2.08 1.66
C VAL A 338 17.34 1.40 1.40
N ALA A 339 17.35 0.11 1.01
CA ALA A 339 18.59 -0.57 0.68
C ALA A 339 19.27 -0.02 -0.58
N ASN A 340 18.48 0.42 -1.57
CA ASN A 340 18.97 0.99 -2.81
C ASN A 340 19.71 2.32 -2.64
N ILE A 341 19.55 3.03 -1.51
CA ILE A 341 20.27 4.27 -1.22
C ILE A 341 21.79 4.07 -1.26
N LEU A 342 22.29 2.89 -0.89
CA LEU A 342 23.73 2.59 -0.84
C LEU A 342 24.23 1.77 -2.04
N VAL A 343 23.34 1.42 -2.97
CA VAL A 343 23.71 0.67 -4.18
C VAL A 343 24.59 1.56 -5.07
N GLY A 344 25.74 1.03 -5.49
CA GLY A 344 26.76 1.79 -6.22
C GLY A 344 27.62 2.72 -5.36
N ILE A 345 27.40 2.75 -4.03
CA ILE A 345 28.16 3.60 -3.07
C ILE A 345 29.00 2.73 -2.13
N LEU A 346 28.43 1.63 -1.63
CA LEU A 346 29.19 0.62 -0.89
C LEU A 346 29.85 -0.37 -1.85
N ASP A 347 31.17 -0.57 -1.69
CA ASP A 347 31.92 -1.61 -2.39
C ASP A 347 31.29 -2.99 -2.13
N GLY A 348 30.88 -3.67 -3.21
CA GLY A 348 30.19 -4.95 -3.16
C GLY A 348 28.67 -4.88 -3.26
N LEU A 349 28.05 -3.69 -3.20
CA LEU A 349 26.64 -3.48 -3.59
C LEU A 349 26.56 -3.16 -5.08
N ASN A 350 26.63 -4.20 -5.91
CA ASN A 350 26.23 -4.07 -7.30
C ASN A 350 24.70 -3.95 -7.37
N PRO A 351 24.14 -3.10 -8.26
CA PRO A 351 22.70 -3.12 -8.50
C PRO A 351 22.24 -4.54 -8.81
N PRO A 352 21.04 -4.95 -8.35
CA PRO A 352 20.58 -6.33 -8.47
C PRO A 352 20.59 -6.84 -9.92
N GLU A 353 20.58 -5.94 -10.90
CA GLU A 353 20.87 -6.20 -12.31
C GLU A 353 21.51 -4.98 -13.00
N GLU A 354 22.30 -5.22 -14.04
CA GLU A 354 22.54 -4.24 -15.09
C GLU A 354 21.21 -3.84 -15.72
N SER A 355 20.98 -2.54 -15.84
CA SER A 355 19.82 -2.00 -16.54
C SER A 355 19.74 -2.56 -17.96
N ARG A 356 18.52 -2.63 -18.53
CA ARG A 356 18.32 -3.05 -19.93
C ARG A 356 19.22 -2.24 -20.88
N ILE A 357 19.45 -0.96 -20.56
CA ILE A 357 20.32 -0.05 -21.32
C ILE A 357 21.80 -0.46 -21.21
N GLU A 358 22.29 -0.81 -20.02
CA GLU A 358 23.68 -1.28 -19.84
C GLU A 358 23.93 -2.63 -20.53
N LYS A 359 22.95 -3.55 -20.49
CA LYS A 359 22.99 -4.82 -21.23
C LYS A 359 23.06 -4.58 -22.73
N ILE A 360 22.26 -3.65 -23.26
CA ILE A 360 22.31 -3.22 -24.67
C ILE A 360 23.68 -2.61 -25.00
N ALA A 361 24.16 -1.67 -24.19
CA ALA A 361 25.43 -0.97 -24.43
C ALA A 361 26.62 -1.94 -24.47
N ARG A 362 26.67 -2.91 -23.55
CA ARG A 362 27.70 -3.96 -23.56
C ARG A 362 27.60 -4.86 -24.77
N ALA A 363 26.41 -5.34 -25.09
CA ALA A 363 26.22 -6.24 -26.23
C ALA A 363 26.59 -5.56 -27.56
N ILE A 364 26.37 -4.25 -27.68
CA ILE A 364 26.85 -3.44 -28.80
C ILE A 364 28.37 -3.28 -28.79
N ALA A 365 28.97 -3.03 -27.63
CA ALA A 365 30.42 -2.90 -27.48
C ALA A 365 31.15 -4.21 -27.85
N ASP A 366 30.62 -5.36 -27.45
CA ASP A 366 31.16 -6.68 -27.77
C ASP A 366 30.99 -7.04 -29.24
N LEU A 367 29.91 -6.57 -29.88
CA LEU A 367 29.66 -6.80 -31.29
C LEU A 367 30.60 -5.98 -32.18
N ARG A 368 30.90 -4.73 -31.81
CA ARG A 368 31.63 -3.74 -32.63
C ARG A 368 32.93 -4.26 -33.27
N PRO A 369 33.84 -4.97 -32.58
CA PRO A 369 35.07 -5.49 -33.19
C PRO A 369 34.81 -6.49 -34.32
N THR A 370 33.66 -7.17 -34.31
CA THR A 370 33.31 -8.21 -35.30
C THR A 370 32.65 -7.64 -36.56
N LEU A 371 32.32 -6.33 -36.55
CA LEU A 371 31.59 -5.66 -37.64
C LEU A 371 32.52 -5.04 -38.70
N VAL A 372 33.82 -4.92 -38.41
CA VAL A 372 34.80 -4.31 -39.32
C VAL A 372 34.86 -5.06 -40.65
N GLY A 373 34.67 -4.35 -41.76
CA GLY A 373 34.74 -4.91 -43.12
C GLY A 373 33.48 -5.67 -43.56
N LYS A 374 32.39 -5.66 -42.77
CA LYS A 374 31.10 -6.23 -43.17
C LYS A 374 30.27 -5.24 -43.98
N THR A 375 29.35 -5.77 -44.80
CA THR A 375 28.39 -4.95 -45.53
C THR A 375 27.31 -4.39 -44.59
N GLN A 376 26.66 -3.29 -44.99
CA GLN A 376 25.58 -2.67 -44.23
C GLN A 376 24.43 -3.65 -43.88
N VAL A 377 24.11 -4.58 -44.78
CA VAL A 377 23.10 -5.61 -44.54
C VAL A 377 23.54 -6.59 -43.46
N GLU A 378 24.81 -7.00 -43.46
CA GLU A 378 25.37 -7.91 -42.46
C GLU A 378 25.49 -7.25 -41.09
N ILE A 379 25.84 -5.96 -41.04
CA ILE A 379 25.90 -5.17 -39.80
C ILE A 379 24.52 -5.10 -39.14
N ARG A 380 23.48 -4.79 -39.93
CA ARG A 380 22.09 -4.71 -39.44
C ARG A 380 21.58 -6.07 -38.94
N LEU A 381 21.85 -7.15 -39.67
CA LEU A 381 21.50 -8.51 -39.26
C LEU A 381 22.22 -8.92 -37.96
N ALA A 382 23.50 -8.58 -37.82
CA ALA A 382 24.28 -8.88 -36.62
C ALA A 382 23.77 -8.07 -35.40
N ALA A 383 23.46 -6.79 -35.59
CA ALA A 383 22.85 -5.95 -34.56
C ALA A 383 21.49 -6.49 -34.11
N MET A 384 20.60 -6.83 -35.05
CA MET A 384 19.29 -7.41 -34.72
C MET A 384 19.41 -8.74 -33.96
N LYS A 385 20.35 -9.61 -34.34
CA LYS A 385 20.59 -10.88 -33.62
C LYS A 385 20.97 -10.69 -32.16
N VAL A 386 21.62 -9.58 -31.83
CA VAL A 386 22.04 -9.25 -30.46
C VAL A 386 20.92 -8.53 -29.69
N LEU A 387 20.11 -7.73 -30.36
CA LEU A 387 19.03 -6.94 -29.74
C LEU A 387 17.71 -7.70 -29.57
N VAL A 388 17.38 -8.66 -30.47
CA VAL A 388 16.17 -9.48 -30.40
C VAL A 388 16.07 -10.29 -29.09
N PRO A 389 17.14 -10.96 -28.60
CA PRO A 389 17.13 -11.63 -27.30
C PRO A 389 16.84 -10.69 -26.11
N LEU A 390 17.02 -9.37 -26.28
CA LEU A 390 16.72 -8.34 -25.27
C LEU A 390 15.27 -7.84 -25.32
N ARG A 391 14.41 -8.50 -26.10
CA ARG A 391 12.96 -8.23 -26.24
C ARG A 391 12.62 -6.81 -26.66
N MET A 392 13.49 -6.18 -27.45
CA MET A 392 13.19 -4.88 -28.05
C MET A 392 12.16 -5.06 -29.17
N THR A 393 11.19 -4.16 -29.26
CA THR A 393 10.27 -4.13 -30.41
C THR A 393 11.00 -3.66 -31.67
N ALA A 394 10.40 -3.88 -32.84
CA ALA A 394 10.98 -3.38 -34.10
C ALA A 394 11.17 -1.85 -34.09
N GLU A 395 10.25 -1.11 -33.46
CA GLU A 395 10.34 0.34 -33.31
C GLU A 395 11.45 0.76 -32.34
N GLU A 396 11.59 0.06 -31.21
CA GLU A 396 12.66 0.32 -30.24
C GLU A 396 14.04 -0.03 -30.79
N MET A 397 14.18 -1.08 -31.60
CA MET A 397 15.47 -1.53 -32.16
C MET A 397 16.00 -0.61 -33.25
N LYS A 398 15.10 -0.01 -34.04
CA LYS A 398 15.45 0.80 -35.21
C LYS A 398 16.55 1.85 -34.94
N PRO A 399 16.43 2.75 -33.94
CA PRO A 399 17.46 3.75 -33.68
C PRO A 399 18.82 3.16 -33.28
N TRP A 400 18.84 1.99 -32.63
CA TRP A 400 20.09 1.33 -32.24
C TRP A 400 20.77 0.65 -33.42
N VAL A 401 19.99 -0.03 -34.28
CA VAL A 401 20.51 -0.67 -35.50
C VAL A 401 21.05 0.38 -36.48
N GLU A 402 20.36 1.52 -36.60
CA GLU A 402 20.83 2.67 -37.40
C GLU A 402 22.12 3.26 -36.83
N ALA A 403 22.19 3.51 -35.52
CA ALA A 403 23.39 4.03 -34.88
C ALA A 403 24.62 3.09 -35.03
N ILE A 404 24.41 1.77 -34.92
CA ILE A 404 25.51 0.78 -35.11
C ILE A 404 25.97 0.76 -36.57
N ALA A 405 25.05 0.87 -37.52
CA ALA A 405 25.34 0.93 -38.94
C ALA A 405 26.15 2.18 -39.34
N GLU A 406 25.91 3.31 -38.67
CA GLU A 406 26.65 4.57 -38.86
C GLU A 406 28.03 4.57 -38.19
N LEU A 407 28.21 3.86 -37.08
CA LEU A 407 29.46 3.83 -36.30
C LEU A 407 30.58 2.95 -36.89
N VAL A 408 30.26 2.14 -37.90
CA VAL A 408 31.19 1.18 -38.54
C VAL A 408 31.59 1.63 -39.96
N GLU A 409 31.02 2.76 -40.44
CA GLU A 409 31.61 3.55 -41.53
C GLU A 409 32.83 4.34 -41.02
#